data_AF-A0A7S2NJM7-F1
#
_entry.id   AF-A0A7S2NJM7-F1
#
_cell.length_a   1.000
_cell.length_b   1.000
_cell.length_c   1.000
_cell.angle_alpha   90.00
_cell.angle_beta   90.00
_cell.angle_gamma   90.00
#
_symmetry.space_group_name_H-M   'P 1'
#
loop_
_entity.id
_entity.type
_entity.pdbx_description
1 polymer ?
#
loop_
_entity_poly.entity_id
_entity_poly.type
_entity_poly.pdbx_seq_one_letter_code
_entity_poly.pdbx_strand_id
1 'polypeptide(L)'
;VGSENSCSEPFMLSADGPASARYCAFLVMSFADPAARSHSVTMTLSQPDGAEHLAVEFLELGNFSMDDSFKAESVELKNQSGVVAVAELHTASQVRWQEGAPVEANFEGFFADHTTDSQAQRLHAHILADVSTPQAE
;
A
#
# COMPACT_ATOMS: atom_id res chain seq x y z
N VAL A 1 -24.08 8.70 -8.70
CA VAL A 1 -23.71 8.39 -7.30
C VAL A 1 -22.32 7.79 -7.42
N GLY A 2 -21.31 8.58 -7.07
CA GLY A 2 -19.93 8.40 -7.53
C GLY A 2 -19.31 7.11 -7.01
N SER A 3 -18.50 6.46 -7.84
CA SER A 3 -17.65 5.36 -7.39
C SER A 3 -16.73 5.91 -6.30
N GLU A 4 -16.99 5.54 -5.05
CA GLU A 4 -16.06 5.84 -3.95
C GLU A 4 -14.77 5.09 -4.25
N ASN A 5 -13.65 5.83 -4.37
CA ASN A 5 -12.34 5.20 -4.52
C ASN A 5 -12.08 4.30 -3.31
N SER A 6 -11.58 3.09 -3.52
CA SER A 6 -11.17 2.22 -2.41
C SER A 6 -9.96 2.83 -1.71
N CYS A 7 -10.03 2.96 -0.38
CA CYS A 7 -8.96 3.46 0.46
C CYS A 7 -8.47 2.36 1.41
N SER A 8 -7.17 2.36 1.73
CA SER A 8 -6.65 1.56 2.84
C SER A 8 -7.10 2.17 4.18
N GLU A 9 -6.97 1.41 5.26
CA GLU A 9 -7.13 1.98 6.60
C GLU A 9 -6.09 3.09 6.85
N PRO A 10 -6.46 4.21 7.50
CA PRO A 10 -5.48 5.22 7.87
C PRO A 10 -4.58 4.70 9.00
N PHE A 11 -3.29 5.03 8.93
CA PHE A 11 -2.36 4.78 10.04
C PHE A 11 -1.88 6.10 10.63
N MET A 12 -1.72 6.11 11.95
CA MET A 12 -1.35 7.32 12.69
C MET A 12 0.17 7.42 12.86
N LEU A 13 0.73 8.58 12.52
CA LEU A 13 2.12 8.90 12.83
C LEU A 13 2.22 9.26 14.33
N SER A 14 3.00 8.50 15.09
CA SER A 14 3.22 8.77 16.52
C SER A 14 4.20 9.93 16.73
N ALA A 15 3.98 10.75 17.77
CA ALA A 15 4.83 11.89 18.12
C ALA A 15 6.22 11.50 18.67
N ASP A 16 6.44 10.22 19.01
CA ASP A 16 7.66 9.73 19.68
C ASP A 16 8.88 9.56 18.73
N GLY A 17 8.79 9.99 17.48
CA GLY A 17 9.90 10.03 16.52
C GLY A 17 9.61 9.32 15.19
N PRO A 18 10.47 9.50 14.16
CA PRO A 18 10.10 9.21 12.77
C PRO A 18 10.11 7.73 12.30
N ALA A 19 10.20 6.69 13.14
CA ALA A 19 10.82 5.44 12.66
C ALA A 19 10.16 4.07 12.91
N SER A 20 8.88 3.91 13.27
CA SER A 20 8.35 2.53 13.42
C SER A 20 6.90 2.26 13.03
N ALA A 21 6.28 3.07 12.19
CA ALA A 21 5.01 2.65 11.59
C ALA A 21 5.29 1.70 10.41
N ARG A 22 5.52 0.40 10.69
CA ARG A 22 5.54 -0.66 9.66
C ARG A 22 4.09 -1.02 9.32
N TYR A 23 3.40 -0.08 8.66
CA TYR A 23 2.07 -0.28 8.15
C TYR A 23 2.12 -1.10 6.85
N CYS A 24 1.18 -2.02 6.68
CA CYS A 24 1.03 -2.81 5.47
C CYS A 24 -0.35 -2.56 4.86
N ALA A 25 -0.38 -2.22 3.57
CA ALA A 25 -1.61 -2.18 2.78
C ALA A 25 -1.55 -3.23 1.67
N PHE A 26 -2.67 -3.88 1.40
CA PHE A 26 -2.77 -4.94 0.39
C PHE A 26 -3.69 -4.49 -0.73
N LEU A 27 -3.14 -3.98 -1.82
CA LEU A 27 -3.91 -3.62 -3.01
C LEU A 27 -4.13 -4.84 -3.90
N VAL A 28 -5.38 -5.13 -4.23
CA VAL A 28 -5.77 -6.17 -5.18
C VAL A 28 -6.29 -5.49 -6.44
N MET A 29 -5.67 -5.79 -7.59
CA MET A 29 -6.08 -5.27 -8.89
C MET A 29 -5.74 -6.26 -9.99
N SER A 30 -6.60 -6.34 -11.01
CA SER A 30 -6.42 -7.13 -12.22
C SER A 30 -6.07 -6.24 -13.39
N PHE A 31 -5.24 -6.75 -14.30
CA PHE A 31 -4.81 -6.05 -15.50
C PHE A 31 -5.05 -6.94 -16.71
N ALA A 32 -5.44 -6.34 -17.83
CA ALA A 32 -5.58 -7.08 -19.09
C ALA A 32 -4.21 -7.59 -19.57
N ASP A 33 -3.17 -6.80 -19.33
CA ASP A 33 -1.77 -7.17 -19.47
C ASP A 33 -1.06 -6.90 -18.13
N PRO A 34 -0.60 -7.95 -17.41
CA PRO A 34 0.14 -7.80 -16.16
C PRO A 34 1.41 -6.95 -16.27
N ALA A 35 2.01 -6.84 -17.46
CA ALA A 35 3.18 -5.98 -17.70
C ALA A 35 2.80 -4.50 -17.84
N ALA A 36 1.54 -4.18 -18.14
CA ALA A 36 1.05 -2.82 -18.36
C ALA A 36 0.10 -2.38 -17.24
N ARG A 37 0.66 -2.03 -16.07
CA ARG A 37 -0.08 -1.60 -14.88
C ARG A 37 -0.35 -0.09 -14.86
N SER A 38 -1.14 0.39 -15.82
CA SER A 38 -1.42 1.82 -16.02
C SER A 38 -2.50 2.40 -15.09
N HIS A 39 -2.36 2.20 -13.78
CA HIS A 39 -3.28 2.76 -12.78
C HIS A 39 -2.50 3.61 -11.77
N SER A 40 -3.17 4.64 -11.25
CA SER A 40 -2.59 5.52 -10.24
C SER A 40 -3.11 5.17 -8.84
N VAL A 41 -2.22 5.19 -7.86
CA VAL A 41 -2.56 5.14 -6.43
C VAL A 41 -2.24 6.49 -5.83
N THR A 42 -3.15 7.02 -5.02
CA THR A 42 -2.91 8.28 -4.32
C THR A 42 -2.46 7.99 -2.90
N MET A 43 -1.32 8.55 -2.49
CA MET A 43 -0.88 8.54 -1.10
C MET A 43 -1.11 9.93 -0.51
N THR A 44 -1.83 9.99 0.61
CA THR A 44 -2.27 11.24 1.24
C THR A 44 -1.76 11.31 2.68
N LEU A 45 -1.20 12.46 3.05
CA LEU A 45 -0.96 12.84 4.43
C LEU A 45 -2.07 13.81 4.85
N SER A 46 -2.79 13.48 5.91
CA SER A 46 -3.89 14.30 6.44
C SER A 46 -3.78 14.54 7.93
N GLN A 47 -4.59 15.47 8.44
CA GLN A 47 -4.83 15.60 9.86
C GLN A 47 -5.53 14.34 10.44
N PRO A 48 -5.40 14.07 11.75
CA PRO A 48 -5.98 12.87 12.39
C PRO A 48 -7.48 12.68 12.21
N ASP A 49 -8.23 13.78 12.07
CA ASP A 49 -9.67 13.78 11.84
C ASP A 49 -10.05 13.59 10.36
N GLY A 50 -9.05 13.49 9.47
CA GLY A 50 -9.21 13.42 8.03
C GLY A 50 -9.77 14.69 7.39
N ALA A 51 -9.93 15.79 8.15
CA ALA A 51 -10.62 16.98 7.67
C ALA A 51 -9.77 17.78 6.66
N GLU A 52 -8.45 17.70 6.77
CA GLU A 52 -7.52 18.44 5.91
C GLU A 52 -6.43 17.53 5.34
N HIS A 53 -6.28 17.54 4.02
CA HIS A 53 -5.15 16.92 3.31
C HIS A 53 -3.97 17.89 3.30
N LEU A 54 -2.90 17.53 4.02
CA LEU A 54 -1.71 18.34 4.19
C LEU A 54 -0.76 18.22 3.00
N ALA A 55 -0.65 17.03 2.44
CA ALA A 55 0.20 16.72 1.29
C ALA A 55 -0.29 15.46 0.56
N VAL A 56 0.06 15.35 -0.73
CA VAL A 56 -0.35 14.24 -1.58
C VAL A 56 0.79 13.85 -2.52
N GLU A 57 0.80 12.59 -2.94
CA GLU A 57 1.56 12.12 -4.09
C GLU A 57 0.73 11.12 -4.92
N PHE A 58 0.86 11.19 -6.25
CA PHE A 58 0.18 10.30 -7.19
C PHE A 58 1.18 9.28 -7.74
N LEU A 59 1.12 8.07 -7.18
CA LEU A 59 1.98 6.96 -7.54
C LEU A 59 1.44 6.23 -8.76
N GLU A 60 2.32 5.79 -9.65
CA GLU A 60 1.96 4.91 -10.77
C GLU A 60 2.25 3.45 -10.42
N LEU A 61 1.25 2.56 -10.52
CA LEU A 61 1.42 1.14 -10.22
C LEU A 61 2.45 0.45 -11.11
N GLY A 62 2.67 0.96 -12.32
CA GLY A 62 3.75 0.51 -13.20
C GLY A 62 5.13 0.58 -12.54
N ASN A 63 5.34 1.51 -11.61
CA ASN A 63 6.61 1.70 -10.91
C ASN A 63 6.78 0.78 -9.70
N PHE A 64 5.74 0.12 -9.22
CA PHE A 64 5.85 -0.81 -8.09
C PHE A 64 6.60 -2.09 -8.49
N SER A 65 7.07 -2.89 -7.53
CA SER A 65 7.66 -4.19 -7.85
C SER A 65 6.67 -5.08 -8.62
N MET A 66 7.17 -5.84 -9.61
CA MET A 66 6.40 -6.90 -10.30
C MET A 66 6.65 -8.28 -9.68
N ASP A 67 7.63 -8.38 -8.81
CA ASP A 67 8.10 -9.62 -8.21
C ASP A 67 7.68 -9.70 -6.73
N ASP A 68 7.84 -10.89 -6.15
CA ASP A 68 7.59 -11.13 -4.73
C ASP A 68 8.67 -10.53 -3.81
N SER A 69 9.78 -10.04 -4.38
CA SER A 69 10.79 -9.27 -3.67
C SER A 69 10.40 -7.80 -3.51
N PHE A 70 10.68 -7.24 -2.33
CA PHE A 70 10.46 -5.83 -2.06
C PHE A 70 11.37 -4.92 -2.90
N LYS A 71 10.76 -3.96 -3.57
CA LYS A 71 11.40 -2.79 -4.14
C LYS A 71 11.16 -1.61 -3.21
N ALA A 72 12.24 -0.99 -2.73
CA ALA A 72 12.19 0.23 -1.95
C ALA A 72 12.22 1.47 -2.87
N GLU A 73 11.41 2.47 -2.57
CA GLU A 73 11.44 3.77 -3.22
C GLU A 73 11.17 4.91 -2.22
N SER A 74 11.84 6.04 -2.40
CA SER A 74 11.58 7.25 -1.63
C SER A 74 10.56 8.11 -2.36
N VAL A 75 9.48 8.45 -1.67
CA VAL A 75 8.35 9.20 -2.21
C VAL A 75 8.23 10.53 -1.47
N GLU A 76 8.23 11.63 -2.22
CA GLU A 76 8.02 12.96 -1.68
C GLU A 76 6.53 13.32 -1.71
N LEU A 77 5.91 13.57 -0.56
CA LEU A 77 4.56 14.11 -0.49
C LEU A 77 4.61 15.64 -0.54
N LYS A 78 3.86 16.24 -1.46
CA LYS A 78 3.95 17.66 -1.77
C LYS A 78 2.63 18.39 -1.55
N ASN A 79 2.74 19.68 -1.30
CA ASN A 79 1.64 20.64 -1.39
C ASN A 79 2.08 21.86 -2.22
N GLN A 80 1.26 22.91 -2.25
CA GLN A 80 1.56 24.14 -3.02
C GLN A 80 2.85 24.85 -2.58
N SER A 81 3.33 24.61 -1.37
CA SER A 81 4.55 25.20 -0.81
C SER A 81 5.80 24.35 -1.02
N GLY A 82 5.67 23.12 -1.53
CA GLY A 82 6.78 22.20 -1.80
C GLY A 82 6.63 20.85 -1.09
N VAL A 83 7.76 20.21 -0.80
CA VAL A 83 7.81 18.92 -0.09
C VAL A 83 7.44 19.13 1.38
N VAL A 84 6.46 18.36 1.85
CA VAL A 84 6.00 18.37 3.25
C VAL A 84 6.54 17.18 4.02
N ALA A 85 6.61 16.02 3.37
CA ALA A 85 7.09 14.78 3.97
C ALA A 85 7.77 13.90 2.92
N VAL A 86 8.61 12.98 3.40
CA VAL A 86 9.22 11.93 2.59
C VAL A 86 8.87 10.59 3.23
N ALA A 87 8.35 9.66 2.44
CA ALA A 87 8.02 8.31 2.86
C ALA A 87 8.91 7.31 2.11
N GLU A 88 9.38 6.27 2.80
CA GLU A 88 10.02 5.12 2.15
C GLU A 88 8.96 4.04 1.94
N LEU A 89 8.64 3.76 0.68
CA LEU A 89 7.66 2.76 0.29
C LEU A 89 8.37 1.47 -0.12
N HIS A 90 7.94 0.35 0.46
CA HIS A 90 8.40 -0.98 0.10
C HIS A 90 7.26 -1.72 -0.61
N THR A 91 7.41 -1.99 -1.91
CA THR A 91 6.37 -2.64 -2.72
C THR A 91 6.80 -4.03 -3.18
N ALA A 92 5.87 -4.98 -3.14
CA ALA A 92 6.02 -6.34 -3.68
C ALA A 92 4.70 -6.75 -4.33
N SER A 93 4.73 -7.66 -5.31
CA SER A 93 3.55 -8.17 -5.99
C SER A 93 3.53 -9.69 -5.99
N GLN A 94 2.33 -10.27 -5.88
CA GLN A 94 2.12 -11.71 -6.02
C GLN A 94 0.86 -11.97 -6.84
N VAL A 95 0.81 -13.12 -7.50
CA VAL A 95 -0.40 -13.60 -8.16
C VAL A 95 -1.49 -13.80 -7.11
N ARG A 96 -2.68 -13.29 -7.42
CA ARG A 96 -3.85 -13.39 -6.55
C ARG A 96 -4.31 -14.85 -6.42
N TRP A 97 -4.56 -15.29 -5.19
CA TRP A 97 -5.21 -16.56 -4.88
C TRP A 97 -6.25 -16.39 -3.77
N GLN A 98 -7.24 -17.28 -3.72
CA GLN A 98 -8.27 -17.31 -2.69
C GLN A 98 -8.51 -18.75 -2.23
N GLU A 99 -8.80 -18.92 -0.94
CA GLU A 99 -9.10 -20.22 -0.35
C GLU A 99 -10.60 -20.52 -0.48
N GLY A 100 -10.95 -21.65 -1.09
CA GLY A 100 -12.35 -22.11 -1.17
C GLY A 100 -13.26 -21.34 -2.14
N ALA A 101 -12.74 -20.34 -2.86
CA ALA A 101 -13.46 -19.57 -3.88
C ALA A 101 -12.59 -19.32 -5.13
N PRO A 102 -13.18 -19.21 -6.32
CA PRO A 102 -12.45 -18.79 -7.51
C PRO A 102 -12.04 -17.32 -7.40
N VAL A 103 -10.86 -16.98 -7.92
CA VAL A 103 -10.41 -15.59 -8.01
C VAL A 103 -11.21 -14.87 -9.10
N GLU A 104 -11.93 -13.83 -8.71
CA GLU A 104 -12.64 -12.95 -9.64
C GLU A 104 -11.74 -11.79 -10.07
N ALA A 105 -11.75 -11.47 -11.37
CA ALA A 105 -11.01 -10.34 -11.91
C ALA A 105 -11.65 -9.03 -11.44
N ASN A 106 -10.82 -8.11 -10.92
CA ASN A 106 -11.24 -6.78 -10.49
C ASN A 106 -10.30 -5.72 -11.04
N PHE A 107 -10.74 -4.98 -12.06
CA PHE A 107 -9.94 -3.95 -12.74
C PHE A 107 -9.98 -2.59 -12.05
N GLU A 108 -11.00 -2.31 -11.24
CA GLU A 108 -11.10 -1.06 -10.46
C GLU A 108 -10.16 -1.08 -9.26
N GLY A 109 -9.90 -2.28 -8.74
CA GLY A 109 -9.02 -2.54 -7.62
C GLY A 109 -9.63 -2.17 -6.28
N PHE A 110 -9.10 -2.78 -5.22
CA PHE A 110 -9.52 -2.49 -3.86
C PHE A 110 -8.41 -2.81 -2.86
N PHE A 111 -8.44 -2.15 -1.70
CA PHE A 111 -7.59 -2.51 -0.57
C PHE A 111 -8.23 -3.64 0.23
N ALA A 112 -7.55 -4.79 0.28
CA ALA A 112 -7.96 -5.95 1.04
C ALA A 112 -7.61 -5.79 2.52
N ASP A 113 -8.56 -6.10 3.39
CA ASP A 113 -8.37 -6.18 4.83
C ASP A 113 -7.76 -7.55 5.19
N HIS A 114 -6.60 -7.52 5.85
CA HIS A 114 -5.87 -8.73 6.23
C HIS A 114 -6.58 -9.59 7.30
N THR A 115 -7.64 -9.09 7.93
CA THR A 115 -8.45 -9.84 8.89
C THR A 115 -9.55 -10.67 8.22
N THR A 116 -9.92 -10.32 6.98
CA THR A 116 -11.00 -10.97 6.23
C THR A 116 -10.53 -11.62 4.93
N ASP A 117 -9.36 -11.24 4.41
CA ASP A 117 -8.78 -11.79 3.20
C ASP A 117 -7.65 -12.80 3.46
N SER A 118 -7.80 -14.02 2.95
CA SER A 118 -6.88 -15.13 3.24
C SER A 118 -5.44 -14.88 2.76
N GLN A 119 -5.26 -14.22 1.61
CA GLN A 119 -3.92 -13.96 1.09
C GLN A 119 -3.27 -12.79 1.83
N ALA A 120 -4.00 -11.70 2.03
CA ALA A 120 -3.51 -10.56 2.81
C ALA A 120 -3.15 -10.97 4.24
N GLN A 121 -3.94 -11.86 4.87
CA GLN A 121 -3.62 -12.42 6.19
C GLN A 121 -2.27 -13.14 6.22
N ARG A 122 -2.01 -14.02 5.23
CA ARG A 122 -0.74 -14.76 5.15
C ARG A 122 0.44 -13.83 4.89
N LEU A 123 0.28 -12.85 4.01
CA LEU A 123 1.32 -11.87 3.72
C LEU A 123 1.62 -10.99 4.93
N HIS A 124 0.58 -10.48 5.60
CA HIS A 124 0.72 -9.70 6.82
C HIS A 124 1.48 -10.47 7.91
N ALA A 125 1.13 -11.74 8.14
CA ALA A 125 1.81 -12.59 9.11
C ALA A 125 3.29 -12.83 8.74
N HIS A 126 3.59 -13.04 7.46
CA HIS A 126 4.96 -13.24 6.98
C HIS A 126 5.81 -11.98 7.13
N ILE A 127 5.31 -10.83 6.70
CA ILE A 127 6.02 -9.55 6.79
C ILE A 127 6.32 -9.21 8.25
N LEU A 128 5.35 -9.37 9.16
CA LEU A 128 5.56 -9.09 10.58
C LEU A 128 6.47 -10.11 11.29
N ALA A 129 6.52 -11.36 10.83
CA ALA A 129 7.44 -12.37 11.37
C ALA A 129 8.90 -12.01 11.03
N ASP A 130 9.16 -11.58 9.80
CA ASP A 130 10.51 -11.16 9.37
C ASP A 130 10.96 -9.89 10.10
N VAL A 131 10.02 -8.98 10.40
CA VAL A 131 10.24 -7.77 11.21
C VAL A 131 10.69 -8.11 12.65
N SER A 132 10.23 -9.24 13.19
CA SER A 132 10.43 -9.63 14.59
C SER A 132 11.72 -10.41 14.82
N THR A 133 12.42 -10.82 13.75
CA THR A 133 13.66 -11.59 13.82
C THR A 133 14.84 -10.63 13.71
N PRO A 134 15.63 -10.39 14.77
CA PRO A 134 16.86 -9.61 14.64
C PRO A 134 17.78 -10.36 13.67
N GLN A 135 18.13 -9.74 12.54
CA GLN A 135 19.28 -10.20 11.77
C GLN A 135 20.49 -10.13 12.69
N ALA A 136 20.94 -11.28 13.18
CA ALA A 136 22.27 -11.43 13.74
C ALA A 136 23.25 -11.29 12.56
N GLU A 137 23.94 -10.17 12.48
CA GLU A 137 25.18 -10.03 11.70
C GLU A 137 26.31 -10.84 12.32
#